data_AF-A0A934TB95-F1
#
_entry.id   AF-A0A934TB95-F1
#
_cell.length_a   1.000
_cell.length_b   1.000
_cell.length_c   1.000
_cell.angle_alpha   90.00
_cell.angle_beta   90.00
_cell.angle_gamma   90.00
#
_symmetry.space_group_name_H-M   'P 1'
#
loop_
_entity.id
_entity.type
_entity.pdbx_description
1 polymer ?
#
loop_
_entity_poly.entity_id
_entity_poly.type
_entity_poly.pdbx_seq_one_letter_code
_entity_poly.pdbx_strand_id
1 'polypeptide(L)' 'MDRATASKINNDKEIVGLRMQAEELINNQELLDKELFESESRRIKQELEQRFVILYEKYK' A
#
# COMPACT_ATOMS: atom_id res chain seq x y z
N MET A 1 12.00 7.64 12.90
CA MET A 1 11.86 6.19 12.61
C MET A 1 13.25 5.61 12.40
N ASP A 2 13.63 4.59 13.16
CA ASP A 2 14.95 3.96 13.02
C ASP A 2 14.97 2.96 11.85
N ARG A 3 16.18 2.56 11.40
CA ARG A 3 16.34 1.62 10.28
C ARG A 3 15.70 0.25 10.56
N ALA A 4 15.70 -0.19 11.81
CA ALA A 4 15.13 -1.48 12.21
C ALA A 4 13.60 -1.50 12.05
N THR A 5 12.92 -0.45 12.49
CA THR A 5 11.48 -0.26 12.32
C THR A 5 11.13 -0.11 10.85
N ALA A 6 11.92 0.64 10.08
CA ALA A 6 11.75 0.74 8.63
C ALA A 6 11.86 -0.60 7.91
N SER A 7 12.80 -1.45 8.31
CA SER A 7 12.93 -2.79 7.75
C SER A 7 11.71 -3.66 8.07
N LYS A 8 11.21 -3.63 9.32
CA LYS A 8 10.02 -4.41 9.71
C LYS A 8 8.77 -3.99 8.94
N ILE A 9 8.55 -2.69 8.79
CA ILE A 9 7.42 -2.14 8.06
C ILE A 9 7.51 -2.48 6.56
N ASN A 10 8.69 -2.31 5.95
CA ASN A 10 8.84 -2.60 4.52
C ASN A 10 8.71 -4.09 4.15
N ASN A 11 8.96 -4.98 5.10
CA ASN A 11 8.81 -6.43 4.92
C ASN A 11 7.46 -6.96 5.43
N ASP A 12 6.54 -6.08 5.84
CA ASP A 12 5.21 -6.49 6.25
C ASP A 12 4.43 -7.05 5.04
N LYS A 13 3.85 -8.24 5.21
CA LYS A 13 3.20 -8.97 4.12
C LYS A 13 2.01 -8.21 3.53
N GLU A 14 1.26 -7.47 4.35
CA GLU A 14 0.12 -6.68 3.88
C GLU A 14 0.59 -5.47 3.07
N ILE A 15 1.63 -4.76 3.52
CA ILE A 15 2.24 -3.66 2.74
C ILE A 15 2.77 -4.17 1.39
N VAL A 16 3.45 -5.32 1.38
CA VAL A 16 3.93 -5.93 0.14
C VAL A 16 2.77 -6.30 -0.78
N GLY A 17 1.71 -6.93 -0.26
CA GLY A 17 0.53 -7.28 -1.05
C GLY A 17 -0.18 -6.06 -1.64
N LEU A 18 -0.31 -4.98 -0.87
CA LEU A 18 -0.89 -3.72 -1.35
C LEU A 18 -0.04 -3.04 -2.43
N ARG A 19 1.29 -3.16 -2.35
CA ARG A 19 2.20 -2.68 -3.42
C ARG A 19 2.04 -3.50 -4.70
N MET A 20 1.90 -4.82 -4.58
CA MET A 20 1.63 -5.67 -5.75
C MET A 20 0.28 -5.31 -6.40
N GLN A 21 -0.77 -5.09 -5.61
CA GLN A 21 -2.06 -4.63 -6.13
C GLN A 21 -1.95 -3.26 -6.81
N ALA A 22 -1.17 -2.33 -6.25
CA ALA A 22 -0.93 -1.04 -6.88
C ALA A 22 -0.20 -1.19 -8.23
N GLU A 23 0.79 -2.07 -8.30
CA GLU A 23 1.52 -2.36 -9.53
C GLU A 23 0.63 -3.00 -10.59
N GLU A 24 -0.21 -3.97 -10.21
CA GLU A 24 -1.23 -4.54 -11.09
C GLU A 24 -2.23 -3.48 -11.58
N LEU A 25 -2.67 -2.58 -10.71
CA LEU A 25 -3.59 -1.49 -11.06
C LEU A 25 -2.96 -0.54 -12.08
N ILE A 26 -1.70 -0.16 -11.88
CA ILE A 26 -0.94 0.70 -12.80
C ILE A 26 -0.75 0.00 -14.16
N ASN A 27 -0.36 -1.27 -14.14
CA ASN A 27 -0.13 -2.05 -15.36
C ASN A 27 -1.41 -2.23 -16.20
N ASN A 28 -2.58 -2.24 -15.55
CA ASN A 28 -3.87 -2.38 -16.21
C ASN A 28 -4.59 -1.04 -16.43
N GLN A 29 -3.95 0.10 -16.16
CA GLN A 29 -4.58 1.42 -16.20
C GLN A 29 -5.28 1.70 -17.54
N GLU A 30 -4.67 1.29 -18.66
CA GLU A 30 -5.22 1.51 -20.01
C GLU A 30 -6.45 0.64 -20.32
N LEU A 31 -6.66 -0.43 -19.56
CA LEU A 31 -7.78 -1.37 -19.69
C LEU A 31 -8.93 -1.07 -18.71
N LEU A 32 -8.71 -0.14 -17.78
CA LEU A 32 -9.66 0.18 -16.73
C LEU A 32 -10.41 1.47 -17.05
N ASP A 33 -11.66 1.53 -16.62
CA ASP A 33 -12.38 2.79 -16.57
C ASP A 33 -11.68 3.75 -15.60
N LYS A 34 -11.66 5.04 -15.95
CA LYS A 34 -10.98 6.07 -15.15
C LYS A 34 -11.54 6.16 -13.73
N GLU A 35 -12.86 6.07 -13.56
CA GLU A 35 -13.50 6.11 -12.25
C GLU A 35 -13.11 4.90 -11.40
N LEU A 36 -13.05 3.72 -12.03
CA LEU A 36 -12.61 2.49 -11.37
C LEU A 36 -11.14 2.59 -10.94
N PHE A 37 -10.27 3.07 -11.83
CA PHE A 37 -8.86 3.28 -11.52
C PHE A 37 -8.65 4.26 -10.35
N GLU A 38 -9.36 5.41 -10.37
CA GLU A 38 -9.28 6.39 -9.29
C GLU A 38 -9.87 5.87 -7.97
N SER A 39 -10.92 5.06 -8.03
CA SER A 39 -11.51 4.40 -6.85
C SER A 39 -10.52 3.41 -6.22
N GLU A 40 -9.99 2.48 -7.01
CA GLU A 40 -9.05 1.47 -6.51
C GLU A 40 -7.73 2.08 -6.05
N SER A 41 -7.23 3.11 -6.74
CA SER A 41 -6.05 3.85 -6.31
C SER A 41 -6.25 4.49 -4.93
N ARG A 42 -7.42 5.10 -4.70
CA ARG A 42 -7.76 5.67 -3.39
C ARG A 42 -7.88 4.61 -2.31
N ARG A 43 -8.52 3.48 -2.62
CA ARG A 43 -8.65 2.34 -1.69
C ARG A 43 -7.27 1.84 -1.24
N ILE A 44 -6.39 1.51 -2.20
CA ILE A 44 -5.05 0.98 -1.90
C ILE A 44 -4.23 1.99 -1.11
N LYS A 45 -4.30 3.29 -1.46
CA LYS A 45 -3.63 4.34 -0.70
C LYS A 45 -4.09 4.39 0.76
N GLN A 46 -5.39 4.36 1.00
CA GLN A 46 -5.94 4.40 2.36
C GLN A 46 -5.54 3.17 3.17
N GLU A 47 -5.58 1.98 2.57
CA GLU A 47 -5.17 0.73 3.23
C GLU A 47 -3.67 0.75 3.57
N LEU A 48 -2.82 1.25 2.68
CA LEU A 48 -1.39 1.45 2.96
C LEU A 48 -1.18 2.41 4.13
N GLU A 49 -1.81 3.59 4.09
CA GLU A 49 -1.68 4.60 5.16
C GLU A 49 -2.12 4.05 6.51
N GLN A 50 -3.27 3.37 6.57
CA GLN A 50 -3.75 2.71 7.80
C GLN A 50 -2.75 1.66 8.30
N ARG A 51 -2.24 0.82 7.41
CA ARG A 51 -1.27 -0.23 7.78
C ARG A 51 0.04 0.37 8.28
N PHE A 52 0.52 1.43 7.65
CA PHE A 52 1.70 2.16 8.10
C PHE A 52 1.53 2.72 9.52
N VAL A 53 0.38 3.32 9.83
CA VAL A 53 0.08 3.84 11.18
C VAL A 53 0.11 2.70 12.20
N ILE A 54 -0.60 1.59 11.95
CA ILE A 54 -0.65 0.43 12.84
C ILE A 54 0.75 -0.12 13.13
N LEU A 55 1.56 -0.31 12.08
CA LEU A 55 2.90 -0.87 12.26
C LEU A 55 3.85 0.11 12.92
N TYR A 56 3.72 1.41 12.63
CA TYR A 56 4.51 2.44 13.29
C TYR A 56 4.21 2.49 14.79
N GLU A 57 2.94 2.46 15.19
CA GLU A 57 2.54 2.39 16.60
C GLU A 57 3.02 1.10 17.28
N LYS A 58 2.99 -0.03 16.56
CA LYS A 58 3.45 -1.34 17.07
C LYS A 58 4.96 -1.42 17.32
N TYR A 59 5.76 -0.70 16.53
CA TYR A 59 7.23 -0.78 16.57
C TYR A 59 7.91 0.46 17.17
N LYS A 60 7.12 1.47 17.55
CA LYS A 60 7.55 2.59 18.40
C LYS A 60 7.95 2.10 19.78
#